data_AF-A0A4C1V3F7-F1
#
_entry.id   AF-A0A4C1V3F7-F1
#
_cell.length_a   1.000
_cell.length_b   1.000
_cell.length_c   1.000
_cell.angle_alpha   90.00
_cell.angle_beta   90.00
_cell.angle_gamma   90.00
#
_symmetry.space_group_name_H-M   'P 1'
#
loop_
_entity.id
_entity.type
_entity.pdbx_description
1 polymer ?
#
loop_
_entity_poly.entity_id
_entity_poly.type
_entity_poly.pdbx_seq_one_letter_code
_entity_poly.pdbx_strand_id
1 'polypeptide(L)'
;MNPVDLEFLLKTCLEKDDVNRFVRTITGNGGIFAPVSIWRPRWKIMAPTFSPRILEQFVEIFAEQSDVLSRRLAAQSDGAPLSAWPLISAYTLDSVCGKYGVALTLMQNAECKT
;
A
#
# COMPACT_ATOMS: atom_id res chain seq x y z
N MET A 1 19.87 0.39 21.61
CA MET A 1 18.69 1.24 21.88
C MET A 1 17.68 0.40 22.62
N ASN A 2 17.18 0.86 23.78
CA ASN A 2 16.25 0.09 24.60
C ASN A 2 14.83 0.16 23.97
N PRO A 3 14.07 -0.95 23.90
CA PRO A 3 12.70 -0.95 23.38
C PRO A 3 11.77 0.03 24.12
N VAL A 4 11.97 0.25 25.43
CA VAL A 4 11.17 1.19 26.23
C VAL A 4 11.40 2.63 25.79
N ASP A 5 12.66 3.00 25.53
CA ASP A 5 13.01 4.32 25.02
C ASP A 5 12.44 4.53 23.61
N LEU A 6 12.51 3.50 22.76
CA LEU A 6 11.97 3.55 21.41
C LEU A 6 10.44 3.71 21.42
N GLU A 7 9.74 2.99 22.28
CA GLU A 7 8.29 3.13 22.44
C GLU A 7 7.91 4.54 22.90
N PHE A 8 8.62 5.09 23.88
CA PHE A 8 8.40 6.44 24.38
C PHE A 8 8.61 7.49 23.27
N LEU A 9 9.70 7.36 22.51
CA LEU A 9 10.01 8.25 21.40
C LEU A 9 8.96 8.15 20.28
N LEU A 10 8.59 6.94 19.85
CA LEU A 10 7.60 6.73 18.79
C LEU A 10 6.20 7.23 19.16
N LYS A 11 5.85 7.30 20.45
CA LYS A 11 4.55 7.82 20.90
C LYS A 11 4.53 9.34 21.07
N THR A 12 5.67 9.92 21.44
CA THR A 12 5.77 11.34 21.86
C THR A 12 6.30 12.24 20.75
N CYS A 13 7.27 11.76 19.97
CA CYS A 13 7.95 12.50 18.91
C CYS A 13 7.34 12.18 17.54
N LEU A 14 6.09 12.59 17.31
CA LEU A 14 5.40 12.36 16.03
C LEU A 14 5.64 13.44 14.97
N GLU A 15 6.35 14.52 15.31
CA GLU A 15 6.65 15.55 14.34
C GLU A 15 7.63 15.00 13.31
N LYS A 16 7.34 15.30 12.05
CA LYS A 16 8.05 14.67 10.93
C LYS A 16 9.17 15.60 10.51
N ASP A 17 10.37 15.07 10.34
CA ASP A 17 11.55 15.85 9.97
C ASP A 17 11.33 16.74 8.74
N ASP A 18 12.12 17.82 8.63
CA ASP A 18 12.15 18.76 7.51
C ASP A 18 12.37 18.09 6.15
N VAL A 19 12.84 16.83 6.12
CA VAL A 19 12.91 15.97 4.92
C VAL A 19 11.55 15.86 4.21
N ASN A 20 10.46 16.04 4.94
CA ASN A 20 9.10 16.04 4.39
C ASN A 20 8.72 17.34 3.68
N ARG A 21 9.55 18.38 3.71
CA ARG A 21 9.28 19.65 3.02
C ARG A 21 9.05 19.44 1.52
N PHE A 22 9.91 18.65 0.87
CA PHE A 22 9.78 18.37 -0.55
C PHE A 22 8.52 17.57 -0.88
N VAL A 23 8.21 16.56 -0.07
CA VAL A 23 7.00 15.75 -0.26
C VAL A 23 5.74 16.59 -0.03
N ARG A 24 5.73 17.44 1.00
CA ARG A 24 4.65 18.41 1.27
C ARG A 24 4.46 19.42 0.15
N THR A 25 5.50 19.79 -0.60
CA THR A 25 5.35 20.65 -1.79
C THR A 25 4.50 19.97 -2.87
N ILE A 26 4.63 18.65 -3.03
CA ILE A 26 3.91 17.87 -4.03
C ILE A 26 2.52 17.45 -3.52
N THR A 27 2.43 16.97 -2.27
CA THR A 27 1.20 16.40 -1.70
C THR A 27 0.40 17.38 -0.83
N GLY A 28 0.90 18.60 -0.63
CA GLY A 28 0.36 19.55 0.33
C GLY A 28 0.35 18.99 1.76
N ASN A 29 -0.68 19.35 2.53
CA ASN A 29 -0.96 18.77 3.84
C ASN A 29 -1.68 17.41 3.73
N GLY A 30 -1.54 16.68 2.63
CA GLY A 30 -2.16 15.38 2.40
C GLY A 30 -1.46 14.23 3.15
N GLY A 31 -2.25 13.20 3.48
CA GLY A 31 -1.73 11.89 3.90
C GLY A 31 -0.81 11.88 5.12
N ILE A 32 0.16 10.96 5.09
CA ILE A 32 1.14 10.75 6.16
C ILE A 32 2.22 11.83 6.23
N PHE A 33 2.18 12.85 5.37
CA PHE A 33 3.16 13.94 5.37
C PHE A 33 2.63 15.20 6.04
N ALA A 34 1.36 15.26 6.45
CA ALA A 34 0.78 16.42 7.12
C ALA A 34 1.40 16.67 8.52
N PRO A 35 1.39 17.92 9.05
CA PRO A 35 1.82 18.21 10.42
C PRO A 35 0.99 17.40 11.43
N VAL A 36 1.54 17.16 12.62
CA VAL A 36 0.86 16.33 13.65
C VAL A 36 -0.54 16.86 13.99
N SER A 37 -0.70 18.17 14.04
CA SER A 37 -1.98 18.85 14.30
C SER A 37 -3.08 18.55 13.27
N ILE A 38 -2.71 18.24 12.03
CA ILE A 38 -3.64 17.88 10.95
C ILE A 38 -3.74 16.35 10.81
N TRP A 39 -2.62 15.65 10.91
CA TRP A 39 -2.55 14.20 10.74
C TRP A 39 -3.31 13.46 11.84
N ARG A 40 -3.14 13.82 13.12
CA ARG A 40 -3.81 13.11 14.25
C ARG A 40 -5.34 13.13 14.14
N PRO A 41 -6.02 14.27 13.93
CA PRO A 41 -7.48 14.29 13.77
C PRO A 41 -7.97 13.47 12.57
N ARG A 42 -7.27 13.57 11.43
CA ARG A 42 -7.62 12.79 10.23
C ARG A 42 -7.44 11.30 10.43
N TRP A 43 -6.35 10.88 11.08
CA TRP A 43 -6.10 9.49 11.40
C TRP A 43 -7.16 8.93 12.35
N LYS A 44 -7.64 9.74 13.31
CA LYS A 44 -8.75 9.35 14.19
C LYS A 44 -10.05 9.08 13.42
N ILE A 45 -10.31 9.84 12.34
CA ILE A 45 -11.49 9.63 11.47
C ILE A 45 -11.29 8.44 10.53
N MET A 46 -10.06 8.22 10.06
CA MET A 46 -9.71 7.19 9.08
C MET A 46 -9.47 5.80 9.69
N ALA A 47 -8.97 5.70 10.92
CA ALA A 47 -8.66 4.42 11.56
C ALA A 47 -9.86 3.45 11.63
N PRO A 48 -11.11 3.88 11.88
CA PRO A 48 -12.29 3.00 11.85
C PRO A 48 -12.53 2.32 10.50
N THR A 49 -12.11 2.93 9.39
CA THR A 49 -12.18 2.34 8.04
C THR A 49 -11.24 1.14 7.86
N PHE A 50 -10.32 0.92 8.79
CA PHE A 50 -9.45 -0.26 8.86
C PHE A 50 -9.85 -1.22 10.00
N SER A 51 -11.13 -1.20 10.40
CA SER A 51 -11.64 -2.18 11.35
C SER A 51 -11.57 -3.61 10.78
N PRO A 52 -11.42 -4.65 11.63
CA PRO A 52 -11.33 -6.04 11.18
C PRO A 52 -12.43 -6.45 10.21
N ARG A 53 -13.68 -6.01 10.45
CA ARG A 53 -14.83 -6.25 9.57
C ARG A 53 -14.63 -5.73 8.15
N ILE A 54 -13.96 -4.58 7.98
CA ILE A 54 -13.67 -4.02 6.66
C ILE A 54 -12.48 -4.75 6.02
N LEU A 55 -11.52 -5.20 6.83
CA LEU A 55 -10.37 -5.99 6.38
C LEU A 55 -10.77 -7.38 5.89
N GLU A 56 -11.78 -8.01 6.49
CA GLU A 56 -12.34 -9.29 6.02
C GLU A 56 -12.81 -9.20 4.57
N GLN A 57 -13.43 -8.09 4.17
CA GLN A 57 -13.83 -7.86 2.77
C GLN A 57 -12.64 -7.72 1.80
N PHE A 58 -11.44 -7.39 2.28
CA PHE A 58 -10.24 -7.38 1.42
C PHE A 58 -9.71 -8.80 1.16
N VAL A 59 -10.04 -9.78 2.01
CA VAL A 59 -9.60 -11.17 1.83
C VAL A 59 -10.11 -11.74 0.51
N GLU A 60 -11.35 -11.46 0.14
CA GLU A 60 -11.93 -11.88 -1.14
C GLU A 60 -11.18 -11.27 -2.33
N ILE A 61 -10.83 -9.99 -2.25
CA ILE A 61 -10.06 -9.29 -3.29
C ILE A 61 -8.66 -9.87 -3.42
N PHE A 62 -7.99 -10.13 -2.30
CA PHE A 62 -6.68 -10.76 -2.31
C PHE A 62 -6.73 -12.17 -2.91
N ALA A 63 -7.78 -12.94 -2.63
CA ALA A 63 -7.97 -14.26 -3.22
C ALA A 63 -8.16 -14.18 -4.74
N GLU A 64 -9.00 -13.27 -5.23
CA GLU A 64 -9.22 -13.05 -6.67
C GLU A 64 -7.93 -12.63 -7.38
N GLN A 65 -7.22 -11.63 -6.85
CA GLN A 65 -5.96 -11.17 -7.45
C GLN A 65 -4.84 -12.23 -7.35
N SER A 66 -4.89 -13.09 -6.33
CA SER A 66 -3.92 -14.19 -6.17
C SER A 66 -4.13 -15.28 -7.22
N ASP A 67 -5.37 -15.56 -7.61
CA ASP A 67 -5.67 -16.46 -8.72
C ASP A 67 -5.12 -15.91 -10.04
N VAL A 68 -5.30 -14.62 -10.31
CA VAL A 68 -4.72 -13.94 -11.49
C VAL A 68 -3.18 -14.02 -11.48
N LEU A 69 -2.55 -13.74 -10.35
CA LEU A 69 -1.10 -13.87 -10.18
C LEU A 69 -0.63 -15.30 -10.43
N SER A 70 -1.35 -16.29 -9.92
CA SER A 70 -1.00 -17.71 -10.08
C SER A 70 -1.07 -18.15 -11.53
N ARG A 71 -2.09 -17.72 -12.28
CA ARG A 71 -2.21 -17.98 -13.72
C ARG A 71 -1.05 -17.35 -14.51
N ARG A 72 -0.63 -16.14 -14.16
CA ARG A 72 0.53 -15.49 -14.78
C ARG A 72 1.84 -16.21 -14.51
N LEU A 73 2.06 -16.63 -13.26
CA LEU A 73 3.24 -17.40 -12.90
C LEU A 73 3.28 -18.74 -13.64
N ALA A 74 2.13 -19.41 -13.78
CA ALA A 74 2.01 -20.63 -14.57
C ALA A 74 2.27 -20.40 -16.07
N ALA A 75 1.82 -19.27 -16.64
CA ALA A 75 2.09 -18.93 -18.04
C ALA A 75 3.56 -18.61 -18.32
N GLN A 76 4.29 -18.10 -17.33
CA GLN A 76 5.72 -17.76 -17.41
C GLN A 76 6.62 -18.90 -16.91
N SER A 77 6.10 -20.12 -16.76
CA SER A 77 6.85 -21.26 -16.20
C SER A 77 7.78 -21.93 -17.21
N ASP A 78 8.34 -21.19 -18.16
CA ASP A 78 9.27 -21.68 -19.20
C ASP A 78 10.67 -22.01 -18.65
N GLY A 79 10.86 -21.90 -17.33
CA GLY A 79 12.11 -22.14 -16.63
C GLY A 79 13.05 -20.93 -16.62
N ALA A 80 12.63 -19.80 -17.20
CA ALA A 80 13.40 -18.57 -17.16
C ALA A 80 13.35 -17.91 -15.77
N PRO A 81 14.42 -17.21 -15.35
CA PRO A 81 14.40 -16.41 -14.14
C PRO A 81 13.35 -15.30 -14.23
N LEU A 82 12.42 -15.31 -13.28
CA LEU A 82 11.32 -14.36 -13.22
C LEU A 82 11.59 -13.30 -12.15
N SER A 83 11.39 -12.03 -12.51
CA SER A 83 11.52 -10.93 -11.55
C SER A 83 10.24 -10.80 -10.71
N ALA A 84 10.35 -11.03 -9.41
CA ALA A 84 9.21 -10.98 -8.50
C ALA A 84 8.67 -9.55 -8.28
N TRP A 85 9.54 -8.54 -8.38
CA TRP A 85 9.19 -7.16 -8.02
C TRP A 85 8.04 -6.57 -8.87
N PRO A 86 8.05 -6.65 -10.21
CA PRO A 86 6.96 -6.13 -11.03
C PRO A 86 5.63 -6.84 -10.77
N LEU A 87 5.66 -8.16 -10.57
CA LEU A 87 4.46 -8.96 -10.32
C LEU A 87 3.83 -8.63 -8.97
N ILE A 88 4.63 -8.60 -7.90
CA ILE A 88 4.14 -8.29 -6.56
C ILE A 88 3.64 -6.85 -6.49
N SER A 89 4.33 -5.92 -7.16
CA SER A 89 3.91 -4.51 -7.21
C SER A 89 2.57 -4.35 -7.93
N ALA A 90 2.40 -5.00 -9.09
CA ALA A 90 1.14 -4.96 -9.85
C ALA A 90 0.00 -5.64 -9.08
N TYR A 91 0.23 -6.82 -8.50
CA TYR A 91 -0.73 -7.49 -7.61
C TYR A 91 -1.16 -6.60 -6.44
N THR A 92 -0.20 -5.97 -5.76
CA THR A 92 -0.48 -5.12 -4.60
C THR A 92 -1.33 -3.91 -4.99
N LEU A 93 -1.00 -3.27 -6.12
CA LEU A 93 -1.74 -2.12 -6.63
C LEU A 93 -3.16 -2.50 -7.06
N ASP A 94 -3.33 -3.57 -7.85
CA ASP A 94 -4.64 -4.02 -8.29
C ASP A 94 -5.52 -4.43 -7.09
N SER A 95 -4.93 -5.08 -6.08
CA SER A 95 -5.64 -5.48 -4.86
C SER A 95 -6.09 -4.29 -4.01
N VAL A 96 -5.25 -3.28 -3.83
CA VAL A 96 -5.59 -2.12 -3.00
C VAL A 96 -6.54 -1.18 -3.75
N CYS A 97 -6.30 -0.92 -5.04
CA CYS A 97 -7.08 0.03 -5.83
C CYS A 97 -8.40 -0.54 -6.36
N GLY A 98 -8.47 -1.86 -6.59
CA GLY A 98 -9.68 -2.52 -7.09
C GLY A 98 -10.91 -2.29 -6.19
N LYS A 99 -10.72 -2.27 -4.86
CA LYS A 99 -11.83 -1.99 -3.92
C LYS A 99 -12.40 -0.58 -4.03
N TYR A 100 -11.59 0.39 -4.45
CA TYR A 100 -11.97 1.80 -4.52
C TYR A 100 -12.54 2.19 -5.90
N GLY A 101 -12.87 1.21 -6.75
CA GLY A 101 -13.45 1.44 -8.07
C GLY A 101 -12.44 1.98 -9.10
N VAL A 102 -11.14 1.93 -8.78
CA VAL A 102 -10.08 2.28 -9.73
C VAL A 102 -9.58 0.98 -10.35
N ALA A 103 -10.13 0.64 -11.52
CA ALA A 103 -9.68 -0.51 -12.29
C ALA A 103 -8.32 -0.19 -12.94
N LEU A 104 -7.22 -0.52 -12.26
CA LEU A 104 -5.87 -0.35 -12.81
C LEU A 104 -5.50 -1.48 -13.76
N THR A 105 -6.00 -2.71 -13.55
CA THR A 105 -5.83 -3.88 -14.43
C THR A 105 -4.38 -4.10 -14.88
N LEU A 106 -3.42 -3.81 -14.00
CA LEU A 106 -1.98 -3.87 -14.33
C LEU A 106 -1.53 -5.31 -14.58
N MET A 107 -2.11 -6.24 -13.84
CA MET A 107 -1.98 -7.68 -14.05
C MET A 107 -2.73 -8.21 -15.28
N GLN A 108 -3.44 -7.37 -16.04
CA GLN A 108 -4.01 -7.75 -17.34
C GLN A 108 -3.24 -7.07 -18.49
N ASN A 109 -2.81 -5.82 -18.31
CA ASN A 109 -2.21 -5.01 -19.37
C ASN A 109 -0.71 -5.23 -19.61
N ALA A 110 0.00 -5.91 -18.69
CA ALA A 110 1.44 -6.16 -18.84
C ALA A 110 1.82 -7.23 -19.90
N GLU A 111 0.91 -7.62 -20.80
CA GLU A 111 1.20 -8.51 -21.94
C GLU A 111 1.84 -7.81 -23.16
N CYS A 112 2.16 -6.50 -23.08
CA CYS A 112 2.81 -5.82 -24.21
C CYS A 112 4.13 -5.17 -23.81
N LYS A 113 5.20 -5.98 -23.79
CA LYS A 113 6.54 -5.55 -24.23
C LYS A 113 7.39 -6.78 -24.56
N THR A 114 7.30 -7.18 -25.82
CA THR A 114 8.40 -7.78 -26.59
C THR A 114 9.62 -6.88 -26.59
#